data_AF-A0A972BIJ7-F1
#
_entry.id   AF-A0A972BIJ7-F1
#
_cell.length_a   1.000
_cell.length_b   1.000
_cell.length_c   1.000
_cell.angle_alpha   90.00
_cell.angle_beta   90.00
_cell.angle_gamma   90.00
#
_symmetry.space_group_name_H-M   'P 1'
#
loop_
_entity.id
_entity.type
_entity.pdbx_description
1 polymer ?
#
loop_
_entity_poly.entity_id
_entity_poly.type
_entity_poly.pdbx_seq_one_letter_code
_entity_poly.pdbx_strand_id
1 'polypeptide(L)'
;MFPWLDLLLAGVIIWGVVTGYIRGVKKTITRLGVLLAACLCSLPFASNCAVFLAPKLQPVFQKNYSQALPAGTSPLLAPWQEVITLEATSGEGIQNLIATGINVAALAFLMLSVLIAFRLFERQKVSPSAGGLAAGLALGVAAATFLLALAPVVVPGTVGNSLAEAAGQSCLVPLLQPVVEGLVQLIAPFVV
;
A
#
# COMPACT_ATOMS: atom_id res chain seq x y z
N MET A 1 -21.77 -9.95 -5.17
CA MET A 1 -20.48 -10.19 -5.88
C MET A 1 -19.58 -10.99 -4.95
N PHE A 2 -18.63 -11.75 -5.48
CA PHE A 2 -17.68 -12.50 -4.64
C PHE A 2 -16.76 -11.52 -3.90
N PRO A 3 -16.63 -11.59 -2.55
CA PRO A 3 -15.85 -10.63 -1.76
C PRO A 3 -14.35 -10.93 -1.89
N TRP A 4 -13.82 -10.79 -3.11
CA TRP A 4 -12.46 -11.17 -3.46
C TRP A 4 -11.41 -10.33 -2.71
N LEU A 5 -11.72 -9.06 -2.40
CA LEU A 5 -10.83 -8.18 -1.64
C LEU A 5 -10.69 -8.67 -0.20
N ASP A 6 -11.81 -9.04 0.45
CA ASP A 6 -11.77 -9.64 1.79
C ASP A 6 -11.00 -10.97 1.79
N LEU A 7 -11.19 -11.80 0.77
CA LEU A 7 -10.44 -13.04 0.61
C LEU A 7 -8.92 -12.78 0.45
N LEU A 8 -8.55 -11.74 -0.31
CA LEU A 8 -7.16 -11.34 -0.49
C LEU A 8 -6.56 -10.82 0.81
N LEU A 9 -7.24 -9.92 1.52
CA LEU A 9 -6.78 -9.37 2.80
C LEU A 9 -6.68 -10.46 3.87
N ALA A 10 -7.69 -11.30 4.00
CA ALA A 10 -7.66 -12.46 4.90
C ALA A 10 -6.53 -13.43 4.51
N GLY A 11 -6.32 -13.67 3.22
CA GLY A 11 -5.23 -14.49 2.70
C GLY A 11 -3.85 -13.94 3.08
N VAL A 12 -3.64 -12.62 2.95
CA VAL A 12 -2.41 -11.94 3.38
C VAL A 12 -2.19 -12.08 4.88
N ILE A 13 -3.25 -11.86 5.68
CA ILE A 13 -3.18 -11.96 7.14
C ILE A 13 -2.86 -13.40 7.58
N ILE A 14 -3.60 -14.39 7.07
CA ILE A 14 -3.40 -15.81 7.36
C ILE A 14 -2.00 -16.25 6.93
N TRP A 15 -1.53 -15.80 5.76
CA TRP A 15 -0.17 -16.08 5.31
C TRP A 15 0.88 -15.48 6.26
N GLY A 16 0.64 -14.28 6.78
CA GLY A 16 1.44 -13.68 7.85
C GLY A 16 1.52 -14.59 9.07
N VAL A 17 0.38 -15.09 9.55
CA VAL A 17 0.30 -16.01 10.70
C VAL A 17 1.07 -17.30 10.45
N VAL A 18 0.83 -17.97 9.31
CA VAL A 18 1.49 -19.23 8.93
C VAL A 18 2.99 -19.04 8.82
N THR A 19 3.43 -17.99 8.13
CA THR A 19 4.86 -17.73 7.96
C THR A 19 5.53 -17.30 9.26
N GLY A 20 4.81 -16.61 10.14
CA GLY A 20 5.28 -16.24 11.46
C GLY A 20 5.47 -17.45 12.37
N TYR A 21 4.53 -18.39 12.36
CA TYR A 21 4.65 -19.66 13.06
C TYR A 21 5.87 -20.44 12.60
N ILE A 22 6.02 -20.65 11.29
CA ILE A 22 7.11 -21.45 10.70
C ILE A 22 8.48 -20.81 11.00
N ARG A 23 8.57 -19.48 10.98
CA ARG A 23 9.84 -18.75 11.14
C ARG A 23 10.16 -18.37 12.58
N GLY A 24 9.23 -18.55 13.51
CA GLY A 24 9.37 -18.18 14.91
C GLY A 24 9.36 -16.67 15.17
N VAL A 25 9.28 -16.30 16.45
CA VAL A 25 9.10 -14.90 16.92
C VAL A 25 10.18 -13.96 16.41
N LYS A 26 11.45 -14.27 16.70
CA LYS A 26 12.59 -13.36 16.46
C LYS A 26 12.64 -12.89 15.00
N LYS A 27 12.56 -13.83 14.07
CA LYS A 27 12.64 -13.56 12.63
C LYS A 27 11.42 -12.80 12.12
N THR A 28 10.25 -13.09 12.68
CA THR A 28 9.01 -12.41 12.32
C THR A 28 9.02 -10.95 12.78
N ILE A 29 9.52 -10.68 14.00
CA ILE A 29 9.74 -9.32 14.49
C ILE A 29 10.78 -8.59 13.63
N THR A 30 11.90 -9.24 13.27
CA THR A 30 12.89 -8.63 12.37
C THR A 30 12.25 -8.24 11.03
N ARG A 31 11.40 -9.08 10.46
CA ARG A 31 10.69 -8.77 9.20
C ARG A 31 9.72 -7.61 9.33
N LEU A 32 8.99 -7.53 10.44
CA LEU A 32 8.12 -6.40 10.72
C LEU A 32 8.96 -5.11 10.83
N GLY A 33 10.07 -5.17 11.57
CA GLY A 33 11.01 -4.05 11.67
C GLY A 33 11.59 -3.64 10.32
N VAL A 34 11.94 -4.60 9.46
CA VAL A 34 12.42 -4.33 8.10
C VAL A 34 11.32 -3.73 7.22
N LEU A 35 10.07 -4.17 7.35
CA LEU A 35 8.95 -3.58 6.61
C LEU A 35 8.77 -2.11 6.98
N LEU A 36 8.79 -1.80 8.27
CA LEU A 36 8.71 -0.43 8.77
C LEU A 36 9.93 0.41 8.35
N ALA A 37 11.14 -0.14 8.51
CA ALA A 37 12.37 0.54 8.13
C ALA A 37 12.43 0.76 6.61
N ALA A 38 11.99 -0.20 5.79
CA ALA A 38 11.92 -0.05 4.35
C ALA A 38 11.02 1.14 3.98
N CYS A 39 9.84 1.24 4.60
CA CYS A 39 8.96 2.39 4.42
C CYS A 39 9.66 3.70 4.83
N LEU A 40 10.10 3.82 6.08
CA LEU A 40 10.68 5.05 6.62
C LEU A 40 11.96 5.49 5.88
N CYS A 41 12.85 4.56 5.53
CA CYS A 41 14.05 4.87 4.78
C CYS A 41 13.75 5.27 3.33
N SER A 42 12.65 4.79 2.75
CA SER A 42 12.29 5.10 1.36
C SER A 42 11.54 6.42 1.19
N LEU A 43 10.83 6.91 2.22
CA LEU A 43 10.08 8.17 2.21
C LEU A 43 10.88 9.37 1.64
N PRO A 44 12.07 9.71 2.16
CA PRO A 44 12.80 10.90 1.69
C PRO A 44 13.36 10.77 0.27
N PHE A 45 13.40 9.55 -0.30
CA PHE A 45 13.92 9.30 -1.64
C PHE A 45 12.83 9.08 -2.68
N ALA A 46 11.56 8.99 -2.27
CA ALA A 46 10.44 8.71 -3.17
C ALA A 46 10.34 9.73 -4.30
N SER A 47 10.38 11.03 -3.97
CA SER A 47 10.33 12.13 -4.95
C SER A 47 11.53 12.11 -5.91
N ASN A 48 12.73 11.85 -5.42
CA ASN A 48 13.93 11.73 -6.25
C ASN A 48 13.85 10.54 -7.21
N CYS A 49 13.32 9.41 -6.76
CA CYS A 49 13.12 8.23 -7.59
C CYS A 49 11.99 8.43 -8.62
N ALA A 50 10.95 9.18 -8.26
CA ALA A 50 9.84 9.51 -9.14
C ALA A 50 10.27 10.26 -10.40
N VAL A 51 11.29 11.13 -10.31
CA VAL A 51 11.86 11.84 -11.48
C VAL A 51 12.33 10.87 -12.57
N PHE A 52 12.88 9.72 -12.19
CA PHE A 52 13.35 8.69 -13.13
C PHE A 52 12.22 7.82 -13.69
N LEU A 53 11.13 7.66 -12.93
CA LEU A 53 9.98 6.86 -13.33
C LEU A 53 8.97 7.66 -14.17
N ALA A 54 8.89 8.97 -13.96
CA ALA A 54 7.94 9.87 -14.61
C ALA A 54 7.93 9.74 -16.15
N PRO A 55 9.06 9.71 -16.88
CA PRO A 55 9.05 9.60 -18.35
C PRO A 55 8.37 8.33 -18.88
N LYS A 56 8.29 7.26 -18.08
CA LYS A 56 7.66 5.99 -18.46
C LYS A 56 6.25 5.85 -17.91
N LEU A 57 6.01 6.29 -16.68
CA LEU A 57 4.72 6.12 -16.00
C LEU A 57 3.72 7.23 -16.34
N GLN A 58 4.17 8.48 -16.49
CA GLN A 58 3.30 9.61 -16.81
C GLN A 58 2.43 9.38 -18.06
N PRO A 59 2.93 8.88 -19.22
CA PRO A 59 2.07 8.62 -20.37
C PRO A 59 1.06 7.48 -20.14
N VAL A 60 1.42 6.47 -19.32
CA VAL A 60 0.51 5.37 -18.95
C VAL A 60 -0.62 5.89 -18.08
N PHE A 61 -0.28 6.71 -17.09
CA PHE A 61 -1.27 7.38 -16.26
C PHE A 61 -2.14 8.30 -17.10
N GLN A 62 -1.58 9.27 -17.83
CA GLN A 62 -2.34 10.24 -18.64
C GLN A 62 -3.34 9.57 -19.60
N LYS A 63 -2.98 8.43 -20.19
CA LYS A 63 -3.87 7.66 -21.08
C LYS A 63 -5.08 7.06 -20.36
N ASN A 64 -4.92 6.68 -19.09
CA ASN A 64 -5.93 5.98 -18.29
C ASN A 64 -6.73 6.92 -17.35
N TYR A 65 -6.29 8.16 -17.16
CA TYR A 65 -6.92 9.17 -16.27
C TYR A 65 -8.12 9.92 -16.88
N SER A 66 -8.61 9.53 -18.06
CA SER A 66 -9.79 10.18 -18.68
C SER A 66 -11.08 10.05 -17.86
N GLN A 67 -11.10 9.18 -16.84
CA GLN A 67 -12.21 8.98 -15.90
C GLN A 67 -11.66 8.86 -14.47
N ALA A 68 -11.31 9.96 -13.84
CA ALA A 68 -11.07 9.95 -12.39
C ALA A 68 -12.39 9.65 -11.66
N LEU A 69 -12.36 8.74 -10.69
CA LEU A 69 -13.53 8.47 -9.84
C LEU A 69 -13.93 9.74 -9.08
N PRO A 70 -15.24 10.06 -9.03
CA PRO A 70 -15.72 11.20 -8.25
C PRO A 70 -15.36 11.05 -6.77
N ALA A 71 -14.99 12.17 -6.16
CA ALA A 71 -14.62 12.26 -4.75
C ALA A 71 -15.71 11.67 -3.83
N GLY A 72 -15.32 11.02 -2.73
CA GLY A 72 -16.23 10.51 -1.70
C GLY A 72 -16.92 9.17 -1.97
N THR A 73 -16.63 8.49 -3.09
CA THR A 73 -17.35 7.26 -3.47
C THR A 73 -16.74 5.96 -2.96
N SER A 74 -15.51 5.96 -2.42
CA SER A 74 -14.85 4.74 -1.96
C SER A 74 -14.05 4.93 -0.67
N PRO A 75 -14.18 4.00 0.31
CA PRO A 75 -13.39 4.03 1.54
C PRO A 75 -11.88 3.94 1.30
N LEU A 76 -11.44 3.34 0.18
CA LEU A 76 -10.03 3.33 -0.21
C LEU A 76 -9.49 4.71 -0.60
N LEU A 77 -10.32 5.54 -1.22
CA LEU A 77 -9.92 6.85 -1.73
C LEU A 77 -10.03 7.94 -0.66
N ALA A 78 -10.90 7.76 0.34
CA ALA A 78 -11.15 8.77 1.37
C ALA A 78 -9.88 9.30 2.07
N PRO A 79 -8.91 8.46 2.51
CA PRO A 79 -7.70 8.95 3.18
C PRO A 79 -6.82 9.83 2.30
N TRP A 80 -6.75 9.54 1.00
CA TRP A 80 -5.97 10.36 0.05
C TRP A 80 -6.73 11.59 -0.43
N GLN A 81 -8.07 11.55 -0.44
CA GLN A 81 -8.89 12.70 -0.79
C GLN A 81 -8.78 13.83 0.23
N GLU A 82 -8.73 13.50 1.52
CA GLU A 82 -8.48 14.48 2.59
C GLU A 82 -7.11 15.15 2.43
N VAL A 83 -6.10 14.40 2.00
CA VAL A 83 -4.73 14.91 1.84
C VAL A 83 -4.55 15.72 0.56
N ILE A 84 -5.07 15.24 -0.57
CA ILE A 84 -4.75 15.79 -1.91
C ILE A 84 -5.69 16.98 -2.24
N THR A 85 -6.64 17.36 -1.38
CA THR A 85 -7.64 18.41 -1.66
C THR A 85 -8.23 18.27 -3.06
N LEU A 86 -8.73 17.06 -3.37
CA LEU A 86 -9.23 16.74 -4.69
C LEU A 86 -10.56 17.44 -4.98
N GLU A 87 -10.48 18.71 -5.37
CA GLU A 87 -11.60 19.38 -6.02
C GLU A 87 -11.78 18.76 -7.40
N ALA A 88 -12.78 17.89 -7.48
CA ALA A 88 -13.24 17.33 -8.74
C ALA A 88 -13.51 18.50 -9.71
N THR A 89 -12.94 18.43 -10.92
CA THR A 89 -13.26 19.21 -12.13
C THR A 89 -12.35 20.37 -12.60
N SER A 90 -11.02 20.31 -12.37
CA SER A 90 -10.10 21.14 -13.19
C SER A 90 -8.76 20.45 -13.50
N GLY A 91 -8.15 20.80 -14.63
CA GLY A 91 -7.00 20.10 -15.23
C GLY A 91 -5.73 20.07 -14.38
N GLU A 92 -5.58 20.96 -13.40
CA GLU A 92 -4.46 20.97 -12.46
C GLU A 92 -4.55 19.83 -11.43
N GLY A 93 -5.77 19.49 -10.96
CA GLY A 93 -5.98 18.40 -10.00
C GLY A 93 -5.62 17.01 -10.56
N ILE A 94 -5.78 16.81 -11.88
CA ILE A 94 -5.41 15.57 -12.56
C ILE A 94 -3.88 15.41 -12.61
N GLN A 95 -3.15 16.49 -12.91
CA GLN A 95 -1.68 16.43 -12.95
C GLN A 95 -1.08 16.17 -11.57
N ASN A 96 -1.63 16.78 -10.52
CA ASN A 96 -1.22 16.53 -9.14
C ASN A 96 -1.46 15.06 -8.76
N LEU A 97 -2.61 14.50 -9.11
CA LEU A 97 -2.93 13.12 -8.77
C LEU A 97 -2.08 12.11 -9.59
N ILE A 98 -1.69 12.45 -10.82
CA ILE A 98 -0.69 11.70 -11.60
C ILE A 98 0.68 11.77 -10.92
N ALA A 99 1.10 12.96 -10.47
CA ALA A 99 2.39 13.15 -9.80
C ALA A 99 2.46 12.38 -8.47
N THR A 100 1.43 12.47 -7.63
CA THR A 100 1.29 11.66 -6.42
C THR A 100 1.33 10.17 -6.75
N GLY A 101 0.69 9.78 -7.86
CA GLY A 101 0.70 8.40 -8.29
C GLY A 101 2.09 7.87 -8.65
N ILE A 102 2.89 8.69 -9.34
CA ILE A 102 4.28 8.35 -9.67
C ILE A 102 5.14 8.33 -8.39
N ASN A 103 4.95 9.26 -7.46
CA ASN A 103 5.67 9.31 -6.19
C ASN A 103 5.39 8.08 -5.30
N VAL A 104 4.13 7.64 -5.22
CA VAL A 104 3.75 6.42 -4.50
C VAL A 104 4.28 5.16 -5.20
N ALA A 105 4.27 5.12 -6.54
CA ALA A 105 4.89 4.03 -7.28
C ALA A 105 6.41 3.96 -7.03
N ALA A 106 7.08 5.11 -6.96
CA ALA A 106 8.49 5.22 -6.61
C ALA A 106 8.76 4.75 -5.19
N LEU A 107 7.93 5.16 -4.22
CA LEU A 107 7.99 4.69 -2.84
C LEU A 107 7.85 3.16 -2.76
N ALA A 108 6.83 2.60 -3.43
CA ALA A 108 6.60 1.17 -3.47
C ALA A 108 7.80 0.42 -4.09
N PHE A 109 8.39 0.96 -5.17
CA PHE A 109 9.57 0.39 -5.81
C PHE A 109 10.79 0.38 -4.89
N LEU A 110 11.04 1.47 -4.16
CA LEU A 110 12.13 1.57 -3.19
C LEU A 110 11.91 0.61 -2.01
N MET A 111 10.71 0.58 -1.45
CA MET A 111 10.34 -0.37 -0.40
C MET A 111 10.57 -1.81 -0.85
N LEU A 112 10.10 -2.17 -2.04
CA LEU A 112 10.27 -3.51 -2.62
C LEU A 112 11.76 -3.85 -2.79
N SER A 113 12.57 -2.90 -3.24
CA SER A 113 14.02 -3.07 -3.42
C SER A 113 14.72 -3.37 -2.08
N VAL A 114 14.38 -2.61 -1.02
CA VAL A 114 14.90 -2.86 0.33
C VAL A 114 14.45 -4.22 0.86
N LEU A 115 13.17 -4.57 0.66
CA LEU A 115 12.62 -5.86 1.08
C LEU A 115 13.28 -7.04 0.36
N ILE A 116 13.51 -6.94 -0.95
CA ILE A 116 14.20 -7.95 -1.75
C ILE A 116 15.66 -8.08 -1.27
N ALA A 117 16.37 -6.96 -1.10
CA ALA A 117 17.72 -6.96 -0.60
C ALA A 117 17.79 -7.68 0.76
N PHE A 118 16.89 -7.35 1.70
CA PHE A 118 16.83 -8.04 2.98
C PHE A 118 16.57 -9.54 2.84
N ARG A 119 15.65 -9.95 1.94
CA ARG A 119 15.38 -11.37 1.69
C ARG A 119 16.59 -12.15 1.20
N LEU A 120 17.48 -11.52 0.43
CA LEU A 120 18.73 -12.14 -0.03
C LEU A 120 19.71 -12.40 1.13
N PHE A 121 19.72 -11.54 2.15
CA PHE A 121 20.58 -11.69 3.32
C PHE A 121 19.98 -12.59 4.42
N GLU A 122 18.70 -12.92 4.31
CA GLU A 122 17.97 -13.61 5.36
C GLU A 122 18.28 -15.12 5.41
N ARG A 123 19.02 -15.56 6.43
CA ARG A 123 19.33 -16.98 6.64
C ARG A 123 18.08 -17.80 7.01
N GLN A 124 17.97 -19.02 6.48
CA GLN A 124 16.75 -19.82 6.55
C GLN A 124 16.46 -20.48 7.92
N LYS A 125 17.46 -20.78 8.74
CA LYS A 125 17.28 -21.60 9.96
C LYS A 125 16.58 -20.84 11.10
N VAL A 126 15.34 -21.22 11.39
CA VAL A 126 14.66 -20.97 12.68
C VAL A 126 13.66 -22.10 12.94
N SER A 127 13.36 -22.37 14.22
CA SER A 127 12.36 -23.35 14.64
C SER A 127 10.95 -22.72 14.71
N PRO A 128 9.89 -23.53 14.51
CA PRO A 128 8.53 -23.06 14.70
C PRO A 128 8.28 -22.55 16.12
N SER A 129 7.41 -21.56 16.28
CA SER A 129 7.06 -21.03 17.60
C SER A 129 5.62 -20.51 17.63
N ALA A 130 4.87 -20.87 18.68
CA ALA A 130 3.52 -20.37 18.91
C ALA A 130 3.48 -18.84 19.08
N GLY A 131 4.50 -18.24 19.71
CA GLY A 131 4.62 -16.78 19.75
C GLY A 131 4.81 -16.15 18.37
N GLY A 132 5.33 -16.93 17.41
CA GLY A 132 5.47 -16.53 16.01
C GLY A 132 4.13 -16.30 15.32
N LEU A 133 3.04 -16.91 15.81
CA LEU A 133 1.67 -16.67 15.30
C LEU A 133 1.25 -15.22 15.51
N ALA A 134 1.41 -14.69 16.72
CA ALA A 134 1.02 -13.31 17.04
C ALA A 134 1.86 -12.28 16.29
N ALA A 135 3.18 -12.50 16.23
CA ALA A 135 4.06 -11.66 15.41
C ALA A 135 3.72 -11.75 13.92
N GLY A 136 3.33 -12.95 13.45
CA GLY A 136 2.91 -13.20 12.07
C GLY A 136 1.60 -12.52 11.72
N LEU A 137 0.64 -12.52 12.67
CA LEU A 137 -0.60 -11.78 12.56
C LEU A 137 -0.33 -10.29 12.40
N ALA A 138 0.50 -9.71 13.29
CA ALA A 138 0.89 -8.30 13.22
C ALA A 138 1.56 -7.96 11.88
N LEU A 139 2.45 -8.83 11.38
CA LEU A 139 3.08 -8.68 10.08
C LEU A 139 2.07 -8.74 8.92
N GLY A 140 1.12 -9.67 8.97
CA GLY A 140 0.07 -9.83 7.97
C GLY A 140 -0.89 -8.64 7.94
N VAL A 141 -1.30 -8.14 9.11
CA VAL A 141 -2.11 -6.93 9.25
C VAL A 141 -1.36 -5.73 8.71
N ALA A 142 -0.09 -5.53 9.10
CA ALA A 142 0.73 -4.44 8.59
C ALA A 142 0.84 -4.49 7.06
N ALA A 143 1.10 -5.67 6.48
CA ALA A 143 1.17 -5.85 5.03
C ALA A 143 -0.16 -5.52 4.33
N ALA A 144 -1.30 -5.94 4.91
CA ALA A 144 -2.63 -5.60 4.42
C ALA A 144 -2.89 -4.09 4.47
N THR A 145 -2.52 -3.43 5.56
CA THR A 145 -2.62 -1.97 5.71
C THR A 145 -1.75 -1.24 4.67
N PHE A 146 -0.49 -1.67 4.47
CA PHE A 146 0.37 -1.09 3.43
C PHE A 146 -0.22 -1.27 2.03
N LEU A 147 -0.81 -2.44 1.74
CA LEU A 147 -1.48 -2.68 0.46
C LEU A 147 -2.65 -1.70 0.26
N LEU A 148 -3.50 -1.53 1.28
CA LEU A 148 -4.64 -0.61 1.23
C LEU A 148 -4.22 0.87 1.17
N ALA A 149 -3.13 1.25 1.85
CA ALA A 149 -2.63 2.63 1.82
C ALA A 149 -1.97 2.99 0.49
N LEU A 150 -1.31 2.05 -0.19
CA LEU A 150 -0.65 2.28 -1.47
C LEU A 150 -1.58 2.03 -2.69
N ALA A 151 -2.67 1.29 -2.50
CA ALA A 151 -3.69 0.98 -3.51
C ALA A 151 -4.36 2.20 -4.20
N PRO A 152 -4.67 3.33 -3.54
CA PRO A 152 -5.53 4.38 -4.10
C PRO A 152 -4.90 5.11 -5.29
N VAL A 153 -3.61 4.97 -5.49
CA VAL A 153 -2.88 5.43 -6.67
C VAL A 153 -3.05 4.52 -7.89
N VAL A 154 -3.45 3.26 -7.68
CA VAL A 154 -3.79 2.29 -8.73
C VAL A 154 -5.27 2.41 -9.14
N VAL A 155 -6.06 3.15 -8.36
CA VAL A 155 -7.51 3.35 -8.54
C VAL A 155 -7.96 4.24 -9.74
N PRO A 156 -7.13 5.07 -10.38
CA PRO A 156 -7.55 5.78 -11.58
C PRO A 156 -7.40 4.91 -12.82
N GLY A 157 -8.49 4.24 -13.18
CA GLY A 157 -8.61 3.36 -14.35
C GLY A 157 -9.73 2.33 -14.15
N THR A 158 -10.07 1.57 -15.18
CA THR A 158 -11.16 0.56 -15.12
C THR A 158 -10.95 -0.48 -14.01
N VAL A 159 -9.70 -0.84 -13.72
CA VAL A 159 -9.31 -1.76 -12.62
C VAL A 159 -9.44 -1.11 -11.24
N GLY A 160 -9.35 0.21 -11.19
CA GLY A 160 -9.53 0.96 -9.97
C GLY A 160 -10.97 1.12 -9.54
N ASN A 161 -11.89 1.26 -10.51
CA ASN A 161 -13.33 1.24 -10.25
C ASN A 161 -13.78 -0.07 -9.60
N SER A 162 -13.27 -1.21 -10.08
CA SER A 162 -13.60 -2.51 -9.49
C SER A 162 -12.99 -2.70 -8.10
N LEU A 163 -11.80 -2.16 -7.83
CA LEU A 163 -11.19 -2.15 -6.50
C LEU A 163 -11.96 -1.23 -5.53
N ALA A 164 -12.37 -0.05 -5.99
CA ALA A 164 -13.14 0.92 -5.24
C ALA A 164 -14.53 0.38 -4.84
N GLU A 165 -15.20 -0.30 -5.78
CA GLU A 165 -16.47 -1.00 -5.54
C GLU A 165 -16.29 -2.18 -4.56
N ALA A 166 -15.23 -2.98 -4.75
CA ALA A 166 -14.91 -4.09 -3.85
C ALA A 166 -14.62 -3.61 -2.42
N ALA A 167 -14.00 -2.45 -2.26
CA ALA A 167 -13.78 -1.84 -0.94
C ALA A 167 -15.07 -1.33 -0.30
N GLY A 168 -16.01 -0.80 -1.09
CA GLY A 168 -17.34 -0.42 -0.59
C GLY A 168 -18.17 -1.62 -0.11
N GLN A 169 -17.88 -2.82 -0.61
CA GLN A 169 -18.55 -4.07 -0.21
C GLN A 169 -17.76 -4.87 0.84
N SER A 170 -16.57 -4.42 1.24
CA SER A 170 -15.66 -5.15 2.12
C SER A 170 -16.03 -4.99 3.59
N CYS A 171 -15.96 -6.10 4.34
CA CYS A 171 -16.09 -6.09 5.79
C CYS A 171 -14.76 -5.80 6.51
N LEU A 172 -13.62 -6.11 5.89
CA LEU A 172 -12.29 -5.93 6.49
C LEU A 172 -11.73 -4.52 6.31
N VAL A 173 -12.06 -3.84 5.21
CA VAL A 173 -11.57 -2.47 4.93
C VAL A 173 -11.94 -1.50 6.06
N PRO A 174 -13.20 -1.42 6.54
CA PRO A 174 -13.56 -0.53 7.65
C PRO A 174 -12.77 -0.79 8.94
N LEU A 175 -12.40 -2.05 9.22
CA LEU A 175 -11.63 -2.41 10.40
C LEU A 175 -10.17 -1.95 10.33
N LEU A 176 -9.60 -1.95 9.12
CA LEU A 176 -8.23 -1.51 8.88
C LEU A 176 -8.13 0.00 8.61
N GLN A 177 -9.25 0.63 8.29
CA GLN A 177 -9.34 2.03 7.87
C GLN A 177 -8.62 3.02 8.81
N PRO A 178 -8.77 2.98 10.15
CA PRO A 178 -8.09 3.94 11.01
C PRO A 178 -6.56 3.85 10.93
N VAL A 179 -6.05 2.63 10.72
CA VAL A 179 -4.59 2.39 10.56
C VAL A 179 -4.13 2.83 9.17
N VAL A 180 -4.96 2.61 8.15
CA VAL A 180 -4.71 3.08 6.78
C VAL A 180 -4.65 4.61 6.76
N GLU A 181 -5.59 5.30 7.39
CA GLU A 181 -5.62 6.76 7.50
C GLU A 181 -4.35 7.31 8.16
N GLY A 182 -3.98 6.79 9.32
CA GLY A 182 -2.74 7.20 10.00
C GLY A 182 -1.49 6.95 9.15
N LEU A 183 -1.45 5.85 8.39
CA LEU A 183 -0.35 5.55 7.48
C LEU A 183 -0.32 6.50 6.28
N VAL A 184 -1.47 6.81 5.69
CA VAL A 184 -1.57 7.77 4.58
C VAL A 184 -1.15 9.17 5.03
N GLN A 185 -1.60 9.63 6.20
CA GLN A 185 -1.18 10.91 6.78
C GLN A 185 0.33 10.97 7.04
N LEU A 186 0.95 9.85 7.42
CA LEU A 186 2.40 9.76 7.61
C LEU A 186 3.18 9.83 6.29
N ILE A 187 2.67 9.19 5.23
CA ILE A 187 3.34 9.10 3.92
C ILE A 187 3.11 10.38 3.09
N ALA A 188 1.94 10.98 3.21
CA ALA A 188 1.46 12.11 2.44
C ALA A 188 2.48 13.25 2.25
N PRO A 189 3.18 13.76 3.29
CA PRO A 189 4.14 14.86 3.14
C PRO A 189 5.33 14.56 2.23
N PHE A 190 5.57 13.30 1.88
CA PHE A 190 6.72 12.86 1.08
C PHE A 190 6.36 12.52 -0.37
N VAL A 191 5.07 12.38 -0.67
CA VAL A 191 4.59 11.89 -1.98
C VAL A 191 3.58 12.83 -2.64
N VAL A 192 3.08 13.84 -1.92
CA VAL A 192 2.23 14.90 -2.45
C VAL A 192 3.08 16.12 -2.82
#